data_AF-A0A437SCU2-F1
#
_entry.id   AF-A0A437SCU2-F1
#
_cell.length_a   1.000
_cell.length_b   1.000
_cell.length_c   1.000
_cell.angle_alpha   90.00
_cell.angle_beta   90.00
_cell.angle_gamma   90.00
#
_symmetry.space_group_name_H-M   'P 1'
#
loop_
_entity.id
_entity.type
_entity.pdbx_description
1 polymer ?
#
loop_
_entity_poly.entity_id
_entity_poly.type
_entity_poly.pdbx_seq_one_letter_code
_entity_poly.pdbx_strand_id
1 'polypeptide(L)' 'MYYETLITGASYYAFGHRFLLHKECKITKREYQYLRKNDWFQVREEDTVLPFSQGIEKQEGIF' A
#
# COMPACT_ATOMS: atom_id res chain seq x y z
N MET A 1 2.20 3.62 -0.19
CA MET A 1 1.96 2.86 1.07
C MET A 1 1.41 1.47 0.73
N TYR A 2 1.51 0.49 1.63
CA TYR A 2 1.02 -0.87 1.39
C TYR A 2 -0.09 -1.23 2.37
N TYR A 3 -1.11 -1.92 1.87
CA TYR A 3 -2.26 -2.36 2.64
C TYR A 3 -2.60 -3.81 2.33
N GLU A 4 -3.19 -4.49 3.30
CA GLU A 4 -3.78 -5.81 3.12
C GLU A 4 -5.20 -5.85 3.69
N THR A 5 -5.98 -6.80 3.22
CA THR A 5 -7.25 -7.21 3.81
C THR A 5 -7.33 -8.73 3.77
N LEU A 6 -7.57 -9.35 4.92
CA LEU A 6 -7.89 -10.77 4.99
C LEU A 6 -9.28 -11.00 4.41
N ILE A 7 -9.38 -11.85 3.38
CA ILE A 7 -10.63 -12.18 2.68
C ILE A 7 -11.09 -13.63 2.94
N THR A 8 -10.27 -14.45 3.58
CA THR A 8 -10.57 -15.86 3.88
C THR A 8 -10.23 -16.21 5.32
N GLY A 9 -11.08 -17.03 5.97
CA GLY A 9 -10.93 -17.41 7.37
C GLY A 9 -11.60 -16.43 8.33
N ALA A 10 -11.22 -16.46 9.60
CA ALA A 10 -11.74 -15.52 10.62
C ALA A 10 -10.66 -14.54 11.12
N SER A 11 -9.44 -15.05 11.30
CA SER A 11 -8.27 -14.26 11.66
C SER A 11 -7.00 -14.99 11.25
N TYR A 12 -5.92 -14.25 11.03
CA TYR A 12 -4.60 -14.80 10.70
C TYR A 12 -3.54 -14.09 11.56
N TYR A 13 -2.58 -14.83 12.13
CA TYR A 13 -1.53 -14.26 12.96
C TYR A 13 -0.17 -14.41 12.28
N ALA A 14 0.47 -13.28 11.96
CA ALA A 14 1.82 -13.24 11.43
C ALA A 14 2.46 -11.87 11.71
N PHE A 15 3.79 -11.79 11.59
CA PHE A 15 4.54 -10.54 11.79
C PHE A 15 4.23 -9.85 13.14
N GLY A 16 3.94 -10.64 14.18
CA GLY A 16 3.65 -10.14 15.52
C GLY A 16 2.28 -9.48 15.69
N HIS A 17 1.40 -9.51 14.69
CA HIS A 17 0.05 -8.95 14.81
C HIS A 17 -1.03 -9.85 14.19
N ARG A 18 -2.29 -9.55 14.52
CA ARG A 18 -3.45 -10.33 14.09
C ARG A 18 -4.23 -9.58 13.01
N PHE A 19 -4.31 -10.21 11.85
CA PHE A 19 -5.18 -9.83 10.74
C PHE A 19 -6.60 -10.33 11.02
N LEU A 20 -7.59 -9.47 10.82
CA LEU A 20 -8.99 -9.79 11.04
C LEU A 20 -9.73 -9.80 9.70
N LEU A 21 -10.70 -10.69 9.56
CA LEU A 21 -11.49 -10.81 8.34
C LEU A 21 -12.14 -9.46 7.97
N HIS A 22 -12.03 -9.08 6.70
CA HIS A 22 -12.58 -7.85 6.10
C HIS A 22 -12.12 -6.56 6.76
N LYS A 23 -11.00 -6.59 7.49
CA LYS A 23 -10.38 -5.39 8.06
C LYS A 23 -9.10 -5.05 7.30
N GLU A 24 -9.07 -3.85 6.74
CA GLU A 24 -7.87 -3.35 6.10
C GLU A 24 -6.84 -2.88 7.15
N CYS A 25 -5.58 -3.29 6.98
CA CYS A 25 -4.46 -2.78 7.78
C CYS A 25 -3.33 -2.27 6.89
N LYS A 26 -2.63 -1.25 7.38
CA LYS A 26 -1.39 -0.77 6.79
C LYS A 26 -0.26 -1.71 7.16
N ILE A 27 0.54 -2.08 6.17
CA ILE A 27 1.65 -3.03 6.31
C ILE A 27 2.94 -2.49 5.71
N THR A 28 4.04 -3.15 6.00
CA THR A 28 5.34 -2.89 5.40
C THR A 28 5.45 -3.53 4.01
N LYS A 29 6.43 -3.07 3.22
CA LYS A 29 6.74 -3.66 1.90
C LYS A 29 7.10 -5.15 1.99
N ARG A 30 7.77 -5.56 3.06
CA ARG A 30 8.17 -6.96 3.29
C ARG A 30 6.94 -7.84 3.48
N GLU A 31 5.99 -7.39 4.30
CA GLU A 31 4.73 -8.09 4.54
C GLU A 31 3.91 -8.17 3.26
N TYR A 32 3.82 -7.07 2.50
CA TYR A 32 3.14 -7.03 1.21
C TYR A 32 3.68 -8.10 0.24
N GLN A 33 5.01 -8.21 0.11
CA GLN A 33 5.63 -9.20 -0.77
C GLN A 33 5.40 -10.65 -0.34
N TYR A 34 5.21 -10.87 0.96
CA TYR A 34 4.87 -12.18 1.51
C TYR A 34 3.40 -12.50 1.29
N LEU A 35 2.51 -11.58 1.67
CA LEU A 35 1.06 -11.75 1.64
C LEU A 35 0.50 -11.78 0.22
N ARG A 36 1.10 -11.07 -0.75
CA ARG A 36 0.66 -11.12 -2.16
C ARG A 36 0.73 -12.51 -2.80
N LYS A 37 1.48 -13.45 -2.20
CA LYS A 37 1.59 -14.84 -2.65
C LYS A 37 0.55 -15.76 -2.01
N ASN A 38 -0.28 -15.23 -1.11
CA ASN A 38 -1.27 -15.97 -0.36
C ASN A 38 -2.68 -15.53 -0.79
N ASP A 39 -3.45 -16.46 -1.33
CA ASP A 39 -4.80 -16.20 -1.85
C ASP A 39 -5.82 -15.81 -0.77
N TRP A 40 -5.47 -15.94 0.51
CA TRP A 40 -6.33 -15.51 1.62
C TRP A 40 -6.32 -14.00 1.83
N PHE A 41 -5.38 -13.30 1.20
CA PHE A 41 -5.16 -11.87 1.38
C PHE A 41 -5.35 -11.12 0.06
N GLN A 42 -6.15 -10.06 0.13
CA GLN A 42 -6.18 -9.04 -0.90
C GLN A 42 -5.20 -7.94 -0.50
N VAL A 43 -4.22 -7.65 -1.35
CA VAL A 43 -3.20 -6.63 -1.07
C VAL A 43 -3.27 -5.50 -2.09
N ARG A 44 -3.04 -4.26 -1.66
CA ARG A 44 -2.95 -3.10 -2.55
C ARG A 44 -1.74 -2.24 -2.22
N GLU A 45 -1.15 -1.67 -3.28
CA GLU A 45 -0.15 -0.61 -3.19
C GLU A 45 -0.87 0.70 -3.51
N GLU A 46 -0.83 1.63 -2.56
CA GLU A 46 -1.20 3.00 -2.82
C GLU A 46 0.06 3.71 -3.27
N ASP A 47 0.22 3.87 -4.58
CA ASP A 47 1.21 4.79 -5.12
C ASP A 47 0.85 6.18 -4.60
N THR A 48 1.66 6.67 -3.68
CA THR A 48 1.66 8.07 -3.32
C THR A 48 2.26 8.78 -4.51
N VAL A 49 1.46 8.96 -5.56
CA VAL A 49 1.71 9.99 -6.56
C VAL A 49 1.62 11.28 -5.76
N LEU A 50 2.74 11.68 -5.17
CA LEU A 50 2.96 13.07 -4.85
C LEU A 50 2.60 13.78 -6.16
N PRO A 51 1.63 14.70 -6.20
CA PRO A 51 1.59 15.62 -7.31
C PRO A 51 2.94 16.31 -7.21
N PHE A 52 3.89 15.90 -8.05
CA PHE A 52 5.04 16.70 -8.35
C PHE A 52 4.41 18.00 -8.81
N SER A 53 4.40 18.99 -7.93
CA SER A 53 4.16 20.37 -8.26
C SER A 53 5.10 20.64 -9.41
N GLN A 54 4.57 20.60 -10.62
CA GLN A 54 5.28 20.96 -11.82
C GLN A 54 5.40 22.48 -11.78
N GLY A 55 6.23 22.96 -10.86
CA GLY A 55 6.85 24.27 -10.91
C GLY A 55 7.83 24.24 -12.06
N ILE A 56 7.30 24.31 -13.28
CA ILE A 56 8.07 24.81 -14.40
C ILE A 56 7.99 26.32 -14.27
N GLU A 57 8.94 26.85 -13.51
CA GLU A 57 9.39 28.23 -13.64
C GLU A 57 9.89 28.38 -15.08
N LYS A 58 9.01 28.81 -16.00
CA LYS A 58 9.47 29.34 -17.29
C LYS A 58 9.98 30.75 -17.03
N GLN A 59 11.26 30.84 -16.67
CA GLN A 59 12.05 31.99 -17.06
C GLN A 59 12.32 31.86 -18.57
N GLU A 60 11.62 32.63 -19.38
CA GLU A 60 12.19 33.18 -20.61
C GLU A 60 11.79 34.65 -20.66
N GLY A 61 12.79 35.51 -20.47
CA GLY A 61 12.67 36.92 -20.77
C GLY A 61 12.90 37.21 -22.26
N ILE A 62 12.90 38.52 -22.54
CA ILE A 62 13.41 39.24 -23.73
C ILE A 62 12.60 38.97 -25.02
N PHE A 63 11.93 39.93 -25.67
CA PHE A 63 12.16 41.36 -25.93
C PHE A 63 10.85 42.16 -25.96
#